data_AF-A0A3D5S782-F1
#
_entry.id   AF-A0A3D5S782-F1
#
_cell.length_a   1.000
_cell.length_b   1.000
_cell.length_c   1.000
_cell.angle_alpha   90.00
_cell.angle_beta   90.00
_cell.angle_gamma   90.00
#
_symmetry.space_group_name_H-M   'P 1'
#
loop_
_entity.id
_entity.type
_entity.pdbx_description
1 polymer ?
#
loop_
_entity_poly.entity_id
_entity_poly.type
_entity_poly.pdbx_seq_one_letter_code
_entity_poly.pdbx_strand_id
1 'polypeptide(L)'
;KENKMKNLKKNGGFTLIELIMVMIILGVLAAVAIPRYAETIENAEEAQEDAVITNVGAALENYAMHKMIDSGRRIWPDNPFTALKVMPSTYTEDGTNADSDNEWTFVEGDPNHITHQRSDNTRWKWLYDEGINTGTDLDTTGTLGPRQAL
;
A
#
# COMPACT_ATOMS: atom_id res chain seq x y z
N LYS A 1 -30.92 57.44 -48.07
CA LYS A 1 -29.54 56.91 -48.05
C LYS A 1 -29.38 56.20 -46.70
N GLU A 2 -29.42 54.88 -46.67
CA GLU A 2 -29.34 54.11 -45.42
C GLU A 2 -28.07 53.25 -45.47
N ASN A 3 -27.13 53.54 -44.56
CA ASN A 3 -25.80 52.96 -44.56
C ASN A 3 -25.84 51.63 -43.77
N LYS A 4 -25.86 50.52 -44.50
CA LYS A 4 -25.87 49.16 -43.92
C LYS A 4 -24.45 48.79 -43.49
N MET A 5 -24.09 49.00 -42.22
CA MET A 5 -22.83 48.48 -41.65
C MET A 5 -22.88 46.95 -41.63
N LYS A 6 -22.19 46.32 -42.58
CA LYS A 6 -21.93 44.88 -42.58
C LYS A 6 -20.86 44.58 -41.54
N ASN A 7 -21.27 44.19 -40.33
CA ASN A 7 -20.38 43.51 -39.39
C ASN A 7 -20.01 42.13 -39.95
N LEU A 8 -18.83 42.04 -40.58
CA LEU A 8 -18.20 40.77 -40.95
C LEU A 8 -17.73 40.09 -39.66
N LYS A 9 -18.58 39.25 -39.06
CA LYS A 9 -18.13 38.30 -38.03
C LYS A 9 -17.08 37.40 -38.68
N LYS A 10 -15.82 37.53 -38.27
CA LYS A 10 -14.76 36.56 -38.62
C LYS A 10 -15.09 35.25 -37.89
N ASN A 11 -15.84 34.39 -38.56
CA ASN A 11 -16.02 33.01 -38.12
C ASN A 11 -14.70 32.28 -38.41
N GLY A 12 -13.73 32.42 -37.52
CA GLY A 12 -12.50 31.60 -37.53
C GLY A 12 -12.86 30.19 -37.08
N GLY A 13 -13.11 29.30 -38.03
CA GLY A 13 -13.23 27.87 -37.75
C GLY A 13 -11.88 27.28 -37.38
N PHE A 14 -11.88 26.31 -36.46
CA PHE A 14 -10.71 25.49 -36.12
C PHE A 14 -10.11 24.88 -37.38
N THR A 15 -8.79 24.98 -37.55
CA THR A 15 -8.11 24.33 -38.68
C THR A 15 -7.77 22.89 -38.32
N LEU A 16 -7.75 21.99 -39.32
CA LEU A 16 -7.30 20.61 -39.11
C LEU A 16 -5.86 20.55 -38.58
N ILE A 17 -5.01 21.48 -39.03
CA ILE A 17 -3.60 21.51 -38.63
C ILE A 17 -3.43 21.87 -37.15
N GLU A 18 -4.26 22.77 -36.60
CA GLU A 18 -4.26 23.07 -35.17
C GLU A 18 -4.60 21.83 -34.33
N LEU A 19 -5.60 21.06 -34.75
CA LEU A 19 -5.97 19.83 -34.05
C LEU A 19 -4.85 18.78 -34.10
N ILE A 20 -4.18 18.64 -35.25
CA ILE A 20 -3.06 17.71 -35.41
C ILE A 20 -1.87 18.12 -34.54
N MET A 21 -1.50 19.41 -34.50
CA MET A 21 -0.41 19.88 -33.64
C MET A 21 -0.69 19.63 -32.16
N VAL A 22 -1.93 19.86 -31.71
CA VAL A 22 -2.33 19.54 -30.33
C VAL A 22 -2.20 18.04 -30.05
N MET A 23 -2.65 17.18 -30.96
CA MET A 23 -2.53 15.73 -30.80
C MET A 23 -1.07 15.27 -30.73
N ILE A 24 -0.18 15.85 -31.53
CA ILE A 24 1.26 15.55 -31.48
C ILE A 24 1.85 15.92 -30.11
N ILE A 25 1.53 17.12 -29.59
CA ILE A 25 2.02 17.58 -28.29
C ILE A 25 1.51 16.65 -27.18
N LEU A 26 0.20 16.33 -27.17
CA LEU A 26 -0.38 15.40 -26.21
C LEU A 26 0.23 13.99 -26.32
N GLY A 27 0.54 13.53 -27.52
CA GLY A 27 1.20 12.24 -27.75
C GLY A 27 2.59 12.18 -27.10
N VAL A 28 3.41 13.22 -27.27
CA VAL A 28 4.74 13.30 -26.65
C VAL A 28 4.63 13.39 -25.12
N LEU A 29 3.71 14.20 -24.61
CA LEU A 29 3.49 14.33 -23.17
C LEU A 29 3.02 13.01 -22.55
N ALA A 30 2.06 12.32 -23.18
CA ALA A 30 1.55 11.05 -22.70
C ALA A 30 2.64 9.96 -22.65
N ALA A 31 3.51 9.90 -23.67
CA ALA A 31 4.61 8.94 -23.73
C ALA A 31 5.59 9.04 -22.55
N VAL A 32 5.78 10.24 -22.00
CA VAL A 32 6.67 10.47 -20.84
C VAL A 32 5.91 10.44 -19.51
N ALA A 33 4.68 10.94 -19.48
CA ALA A 33 3.90 11.08 -18.25
C ALA A 33 3.36 9.74 -17.73
N ILE A 34 2.88 8.86 -18.61
CA ILE A 34 2.30 7.56 -18.23
C ILE A 34 3.29 6.67 -17.47
N PRO A 35 4.51 6.39 -17.97
CA PRO A 35 5.45 5.51 -17.26
C PRO A 35 5.89 6.11 -15.91
N ARG A 36 6.12 7.43 -15.85
CA ARG A 36 6.47 8.12 -14.60
C ARG A 36 5.35 8.06 -13.56
N TYR A 37 4.11 8.18 -14.01
CA TYR A 37 2.96 8.08 -13.13
C TYR A 37 2.84 6.68 -12.53
N ALA A 38 3.01 5.63 -13.34
CA ALA A 38 3.01 4.24 -12.86
C ALA A 38 4.09 4.00 -11.79
N GLU A 39 5.33 4.42 -12.05
CA GLU A 39 6.44 4.34 -11.09
C GLU A 39 6.14 5.13 -9.80
N THR A 40 5.45 6.27 -9.90
CA THR A 40 5.06 7.06 -8.72
C THR A 40 4.05 6.33 -7.85
N ILE A 41 3.09 5.63 -8.46
CA ILE A 41 2.10 4.82 -7.73
C ILE A 41 2.78 3.64 -7.03
N GLU A 42 3.64 2.90 -7.74
CA GLU A 42 4.37 1.77 -7.16
C GLU A 42 5.22 2.19 -5.95
N ASN A 43 5.95 3.30 -6.07
CA ASN A 43 6.74 3.85 -4.96
C ASN A 43 5.87 4.31 -3.78
N ALA A 44 4.67 4.83 -4.04
CA ALA A 44 3.74 5.25 -3.00
C ALA A 44 3.15 4.05 -2.24
N GLU A 45 2.78 2.98 -2.96
CA GLU A 45 2.30 1.73 -2.36
C GLU A 45 3.40 1.07 -1.52
N GLU A 46 4.64 1.02 -2.03
CA GLU A 46 5.80 0.54 -1.27
C GLU A 46 6.03 1.36 0.01
N ALA A 47 5.99 2.68 -0.06
CA ALA A 47 6.15 3.53 1.12
C ALA A 47 5.01 3.34 2.14
N GLN A 48 3.79 3.06 1.67
CA GLN A 48 2.65 2.75 2.52
C GLN A 48 2.84 1.41 3.25
N GLU A 49 3.29 0.37 2.53
CA GLU A 49 3.62 -0.93 3.12
C GLU A 49 4.67 -0.78 4.24
N ASP A 50 5.76 -0.06 3.96
CA ASP A 50 6.83 0.18 4.93
C ASP A 50 6.31 0.91 6.18
N ALA A 51 5.41 1.88 6.00
CA ALA A 51 4.78 2.59 7.11
C ALA A 51 3.90 1.66 7.95
N VAL A 52 3.09 0.80 7.33
CA VAL A 52 2.23 -0.17 8.03
C VAL A 52 3.08 -1.17 8.80
N ILE A 53 4.08 -1.77 8.17
CA ILE A 53 4.96 -2.78 8.78
C ILE A 53 5.81 -2.19 9.90
N THR A 54 6.31 -0.95 9.73
CA THR A 54 7.01 -0.23 10.80
C THR A 54 6.08 0.01 12.00
N ASN A 55 4.83 0.40 11.75
CA ASN A 55 3.84 0.59 12.80
C ASN A 55 3.48 -0.72 13.51
N VAL A 56 3.36 -1.83 12.77
CA VAL A 56 3.17 -3.17 13.33
C VAL A 56 4.32 -3.54 14.24
N GLY A 57 5.57 -3.40 13.77
CA GLY A 57 6.76 -3.65 14.59
C GLY A 57 6.79 -2.83 15.89
N ALA A 58 6.51 -1.52 15.80
CA ALA A 58 6.42 -0.67 16.98
C ALA A 58 5.29 -1.08 17.93
N ALA A 59 4.14 -1.50 17.40
CA ALA A 59 3.01 -1.95 18.19
C ALA A 59 3.30 -3.28 18.91
N LEU A 60 3.95 -4.23 18.24
CA LEU A 60 4.42 -5.49 18.82
C LEU A 60 5.39 -5.25 19.98
N GLU A 61 6.32 -4.32 19.83
CA GLU A 61 7.25 -3.93 20.90
C GLU A 61 6.52 -3.32 22.11
N ASN A 62 5.56 -2.43 21.89
CA ASN A 62 4.73 -1.86 22.96
C ASN A 62 3.89 -2.94 23.65
N TYR A 63 3.30 -3.86 22.89
CA TYR A 63 2.55 -4.99 23.44
C TYR A 63 3.43 -5.87 24.33
N ALA A 64 4.64 -6.20 23.87
CA ALA A 64 5.62 -6.96 24.64
C ALA A 64 6.03 -6.26 25.93
N MET A 65 6.20 -4.93 25.89
CA MET A 65 6.48 -4.12 27.08
C MET A 65 5.34 -4.16 28.10
N HIS A 66 4.08 -4.05 27.66
CA HIS A 66 2.93 -4.17 28.55
C HIS A 66 2.85 -5.56 29.17
N LYS A 67 3.06 -6.61 28.38
CA LYS A 67 3.09 -7.97 28.90
C LYS A 67 4.23 -8.20 29.90
N MET A 68 5.37 -7.54 29.72
CA MET A 68 6.47 -7.61 30.69
C MET A 68 6.07 -7.04 32.05
N ILE A 69 5.23 -6.00 32.07
CA ILE A 69 4.73 -5.43 33.33
C ILE A 69 3.70 -6.36 33.98
N ASP A 70 2.79 -6.93 33.19
CA ASP A 70 1.66 -7.71 33.71
C ASP A 70 2.03 -9.16 34.07
N SER A 71 2.90 -9.78 33.27
CA SER A 71 3.24 -11.21 33.34
C SER A 71 4.71 -11.47 33.62
N GLY A 72 5.54 -10.42 33.71
CA GLY A 72 6.98 -10.53 33.89
C GLY A 72 7.73 -10.98 32.63
N ARG A 73 7.05 -11.13 31.48
CA ARG A 73 7.60 -11.68 30.25
C ARG A 73 7.26 -10.84 29.03
N ARG A 74 8.21 -10.73 28.10
CA ARG A 74 8.01 -10.13 26.78
C ARG A 74 7.48 -11.18 25.83
N ILE A 75 6.23 -11.04 25.40
CA ILE A 75 5.57 -11.94 24.47
C ILE A 75 4.96 -11.11 23.34
N TRP A 76 5.03 -11.62 22.11
CA TRP A 76 4.23 -11.10 20.99
C TRP A 76 2.90 -11.86 20.92
N PRO A 77 1.84 -11.27 20.34
CA PRO A 77 0.55 -11.95 20.17
C PRO A 77 0.54 -12.89 18.96
N ASP A 78 -0.37 -13.86 18.96
CA ASP A 78 -0.57 -14.82 17.86
C ASP A 78 -0.78 -14.13 16.50
N ASN A 79 -1.63 -13.09 16.50
CA ASN A 79 -1.86 -12.25 15.32
C ASN A 79 -1.23 -10.86 15.52
N PRO A 80 -0.32 -10.42 14.64
CA PRO A 80 0.41 -9.16 14.81
C PRO A 80 -0.48 -7.91 14.72
N PHE A 81 -1.62 -7.96 14.02
CA PHE A 81 -2.54 -6.82 13.91
C PHE A 81 -3.28 -6.54 15.21
N THR A 82 -3.35 -7.51 16.14
CA THR A 82 -3.98 -7.32 17.46
C THR A 82 -3.19 -6.37 18.35
N ALA A 83 -1.89 -6.19 18.09
CA ALA A 83 -1.07 -5.22 18.80
C ALA A 83 -1.38 -3.77 18.39
N LEU A 84 -1.94 -3.55 17.20
CA LEU A 84 -2.22 -2.22 16.69
C LEU A 84 -3.39 -1.57 17.43
N LYS A 85 -3.25 -0.29 17.74
CA LYS A 85 -4.35 0.53 18.27
C LYS A 85 -5.47 0.75 17.25
N VAL A 86 -5.10 0.90 15.98
CA VAL A 86 -6.01 1.08 14.85
C VAL A 86 -5.49 0.19 13.73
N MET A 87 -6.30 -0.77 13.30
CA MET A 87 -5.97 -1.64 12.18
C MET A 87 -6.17 -0.89 10.85
N PRO A 88 -5.46 -1.29 9.78
CA PRO A 88 -5.78 -0.82 8.44
C PRO A 88 -7.25 -1.09 8.11
N SER A 89 -7.95 -0.13 7.51
CA SER A 89 -9.36 -0.30 7.15
C SER A 89 -9.60 -1.40 6.10
N THR A 90 -8.55 -1.79 5.39
CA THR A 90 -8.54 -2.87 4.40
C THR A 90 -8.04 -4.19 4.98
N TYR A 91 -7.85 -4.28 6.30
CA TYR A 91 -7.53 -5.54 6.96
C TYR A 91 -8.73 -6.48 6.98
N THR A 92 -8.52 -7.75 6.64
CA THR A 92 -9.53 -8.80 6.70
C THR A 92 -9.03 -9.99 7.53
N GLU A 93 -9.96 -10.68 8.19
CA GLU A 93 -9.68 -11.80 9.12
C GLU A 93 -10.02 -13.16 8.49
N ASP A 94 -9.99 -13.28 7.17
CA ASP A 94 -10.36 -14.54 6.51
C ASP A 94 -9.28 -15.63 6.59
N GLY A 95 -8.08 -15.29 7.05
CA GLY A 95 -6.95 -16.20 7.22
C GLY A 95 -6.34 -16.68 5.91
N THR A 96 -6.65 -16.04 4.79
CA THR A 96 -6.12 -16.36 3.47
C THR A 96 -5.14 -15.29 2.99
N ASN A 97 -4.34 -15.61 1.97
CA ASN A 97 -3.49 -14.60 1.35
C ASN A 97 -4.37 -13.51 0.73
N ALA A 98 -3.96 -12.25 0.88
CA ALA A 98 -4.64 -11.11 0.29
C ALA A 98 -4.97 -11.39 -1.19
N ASP A 99 -6.24 -11.24 -1.53
CA ASP A 99 -6.79 -11.54 -2.86
C ASP A 99 -7.49 -10.34 -3.49
N SER A 100 -7.68 -9.28 -2.69
CA SER A 100 -8.36 -8.05 -3.07
C SER A 100 -7.41 -6.84 -3.02
N ASP A 101 -7.67 -5.84 -3.86
CA ASP A 101 -6.80 -4.66 -3.97
C ASP A 101 -6.68 -3.90 -2.64
N ASN A 102 -5.43 -3.59 -2.26
CA ASN A 102 -5.05 -2.93 -1.01
C ASN A 102 -5.38 -3.70 0.28
N GLU A 103 -5.78 -4.96 0.17
CA GLU A 103 -6.11 -5.81 1.31
C GLU A 103 -4.88 -6.15 2.15
N TRP A 104 -5.04 -6.20 3.47
CA TRP A 104 -4.07 -6.75 4.39
C TRP A 104 -4.64 -7.98 5.07
N THR A 105 -3.86 -9.05 5.17
CA THR A 105 -4.27 -10.23 5.92
C THR A 105 -3.15 -10.76 6.79
N PHE A 106 -3.52 -11.56 7.79
CA PHE A 106 -2.60 -12.41 8.53
C PHE A 106 -2.96 -13.86 8.27
N VAL A 107 -1.96 -14.65 7.90
CA VAL A 107 -2.11 -16.06 7.54
C VAL A 107 -1.29 -16.90 8.51
N GLU A 108 -1.98 -17.78 9.23
CA GLU A 108 -1.35 -18.81 10.04
C GLU A 108 -0.84 -19.92 9.12
N GLY A 109 0.45 -20.27 9.24
CA GLY A 109 1.12 -21.19 8.34
C GLY A 109 2.50 -21.59 8.84
N ASP A 110 3.27 -22.27 8.00
CA ASP A 110 4.65 -22.67 8.28
C ASP A 110 5.62 -21.95 7.32
N PRO A 111 6.08 -20.72 7.65
CA PRO A 111 5.80 -19.92 8.84
C PRO A 111 4.55 -19.02 8.71
N ASN A 112 4.08 -18.47 9.84
CA ASN A 112 3.06 -17.42 9.86
C ASN A 112 3.55 -16.19 9.07
N HIS A 113 2.63 -15.45 8.46
CA HIS A 113 3.02 -14.28 7.68
C HIS A 113 1.87 -13.28 7.51
N ILE A 114 2.25 -12.01 7.38
CA ILE A 114 1.37 -10.93 6.95
C ILE A 114 1.40 -10.91 5.42
N THR A 115 0.27 -10.65 4.76
CA THR A 115 0.23 -10.42 3.31
C THR A 115 -0.45 -9.11 2.93
N HIS A 116 -0.07 -8.58 1.77
CA HIS A 116 -0.69 -7.42 1.15
C HIS A 116 -0.76 -7.59 -0.38
N GLN A 117 -1.85 -7.13 -0.99
CA GLN A 117 -1.98 -7.05 -2.46
C GLN A 117 -2.07 -5.58 -2.89
N ARG A 118 -1.20 -5.17 -3.83
CA ARG A 118 -1.18 -3.83 -4.43
C ARG A 118 -2.26 -3.70 -5.53
N SER A 119 -2.49 -2.48 -6.01
CA SER A 119 -3.49 -2.20 -7.05
C SER A 119 -3.15 -2.83 -8.42
N ASP A 120 -1.92 -3.28 -8.62
CA ASP A 120 -1.48 -4.01 -9.81
C ASP A 120 -1.59 -5.54 -9.67
N ASN A 121 -2.20 -6.04 -8.59
CA ASN A 121 -2.29 -7.45 -8.18
C ASN A 121 -0.95 -8.10 -7.80
N THR A 122 0.14 -7.35 -7.67
CA THR A 122 1.36 -7.89 -7.06
C THR A 122 1.11 -8.11 -5.57
N ARG A 123 1.65 -9.22 -5.05
CA ARG A 123 1.48 -9.61 -3.66
C ARG A 123 2.81 -9.68 -2.94
N TRP A 124 2.77 -9.23 -1.71
CA TRP A 124 3.92 -9.16 -0.83
C TRP A 124 3.58 -9.79 0.51
N LYS A 125 4.58 -10.40 1.13
CA LYS A 125 4.48 -11.02 2.44
C LYS A 125 5.64 -10.62 3.35
N TRP A 126 5.37 -10.69 4.65
CA TRP A 126 6.35 -10.53 5.71
C TRP A 126 6.20 -11.70 6.66
N LEU A 127 7.28 -12.48 6.79
CA LEU A 127 7.29 -13.61 7.71
C LEU A 127 7.13 -13.10 9.14
N TYR A 128 6.30 -13.78 9.90
CA TYR A 128 6.00 -13.43 11.29
C TYR A 128 6.25 -14.66 12.16
N ASP A 129 6.97 -14.44 13.26
CA ASP A 129 7.15 -15.42 14.31
C ASP A 129 6.84 -14.73 15.64
N GLU A 130 5.86 -15.23 16.38
CA GLU A 130 5.52 -14.69 17.70
C GLU A 130 6.54 -15.09 18.79
N GLY A 131 7.47 -15.99 18.46
CA GLY A 131 8.46 -16.56 19.35
C GLY A 131 7.92 -17.73 20.17
N ILE A 132 8.71 -18.14 21.16
CA ILE A 132 8.31 -19.19 22.09
C ILE A 132 7.81 -18.54 23.38
N ASN A 133 6.54 -18.75 23.71
CA ASN A 133 5.88 -18.13 24.86
C ASN A 133 5.39 -19.20 25.86
N THR A 134 6.30 -20.09 26.29
CA THR A 134 5.98 -21.26 27.13
C THR A 134 6.05 -21.00 28.63
N GLY A 135 6.55 -19.83 29.05
CA GLY A 135 6.79 -19.53 30.46
C GLY A 135 8.03 -20.23 31.01
N THR A 136 8.93 -20.69 30.15
CA THR A 136 10.16 -21.41 30.54
C THR A 136 11.40 -20.60 30.15
N ASP A 137 12.59 -21.14 30.41
CA ASP A 137 13.86 -20.53 29.97
C ASP A 137 14.12 -20.69 28.47
N LEU A 138 13.23 -21.40 27.75
CA LEU A 138 13.26 -21.54 26.29
C LEU A 138 12.51 -20.43 25.56
N ASP A 139 11.91 -19.49 26.30
CA ASP A 139 11.14 -18.41 25.70
C ASP A 139 12.03 -17.54 24.80
N THR A 140 11.57 -17.32 23.57
CA THR A 140 12.33 -16.59 22.53
C THR A 140 11.49 -15.41 22.07
N THR A 141 12.11 -14.25 21.88
CA THR A 141 11.43 -13.07 21.35
C THR A 141 11.01 -13.31 19.90
N GLY A 142 9.81 -12.88 19.54
CA GLY A 142 9.30 -12.95 18.17
C GLY A 142 10.14 -12.17 17.15
N THR A 143 9.90 -12.44 15.88
CA THR A 143 10.58 -11.79 14.75
C THR A 143 9.60 -11.39 13.66
N LEU A 144 9.90 -10.27 12.99
CA LEU A 144 9.20 -9.80 11.79
C LEU A 144 10.22 -9.70 10.66
N GLY A 145 10.00 -10.50 9.61
CA GLY A 145 10.89 -10.63 8.48
C GLY A 145 10.82 -9.46 7.49
N PRO A 146 11.78 -9.38 6.56
CA PRO A 146 11.74 -8.39 5.49
C PRO A 146 10.62 -8.68 4.50
N ARG A 147 10.29 -7.68 3.67
CA ARG A 147 9.35 -7.83 2.55
C ARG A 147 9.83 -8.89 1.56
N GLN A 148 8.93 -9.78 1.15
CA GLN A 148 9.17 -10.82 0.14
C GLN A 148 8.01 -10.87 -0.84
N ALA A 149 8.29 -11.16 -2.11
CA ALA A 149 7.23 -11.44 -3.07
C ALA A 149 6.50 -12.75 -2.67
N LEU A 150 5.18 -12.77 -2.86
CA LEU A 150 4.32 -13.91 -2.55
C LEU A 150 4.00 -14.75 -3.80
#